data_AF-A0A1S9AZD6-F1
#
_entry.id   AF-A0A1S9AZD6-F1
#
_cell.length_a   1.000
_cell.length_b   1.000
_cell.length_c   1.000
_cell.angle_alpha   90.00
_cell.angle_beta   90.00
_cell.angle_gamma   90.00
#
_symmetry.space_group_name_H-M   'P 1'
#
loop_
_entity.id
_entity.type
_entity.pdbx_description
1 polymer ?
#
loop_
_entity_poly.entity_id
_entity_poly.type
_entity_poly.pdbx_seq_one_letter_code
_entity_poly.pdbx_strand_id
1 'polypeptide(L)'
;MAPELVISYQDALLFVKHRLTGFAHGMLKPWALEHGMNYSMLVNLKNDKIHKQTPLLLQRLLGLFGFETSPMRIQADGVPTYVFLLKDKRTVKAFRQQLQFFDATPNT
;
A
#
# COMPACT_ATOMS: atom_id res chain seq x y z
N MET A 1 -11.43 14.17 12.80
CA MET A 1 -10.48 13.43 11.94
C MET A 1 -9.92 14.45 10.95
N ALA A 2 -8.60 14.51 10.72
CA ALA A 2 -8.02 15.44 9.74
C ALA A 2 -8.03 14.75 8.36
N PRO A 3 -9.04 14.99 7.50
CA PRO A 3 -9.19 14.27 6.23
C PRO A 3 -7.99 14.46 5.28
N GLU A 4 -7.21 15.52 5.48
CA GLU A 4 -5.96 15.78 4.77
C GLU A 4 -4.79 14.83 5.10
N LEU A 5 -4.85 14.09 6.21
CA LEU A 5 -3.77 13.23 6.70
C LEU A 5 -4.01 11.75 6.44
N VAL A 6 -5.14 11.40 5.83
CA VAL A 6 -5.54 10.02 5.60
C VAL A 6 -5.46 9.65 4.13
N ILE A 7 -5.13 8.38 3.87
CA ILE A 7 -5.29 7.73 2.57
C ILE A 7 -6.26 6.56 2.70
N SER A 8 -6.99 6.27 1.64
CA SER A 8 -7.96 5.18 1.62
C SER A 8 -7.26 3.81 1.60
N TYR A 9 -7.98 2.75 1.95
CA TYR A 9 -7.48 1.38 1.78
C TYR A 9 -7.15 1.08 0.31
N GLN A 10 -7.99 1.56 -0.61
CA GLN A 10 -7.83 1.36 -2.04
C GLN A 10 -6.55 2.03 -2.55
N ASP A 11 -6.27 3.27 -2.17
CA ASP A 11 -5.04 3.97 -2.59
C ASP A 11 -3.80 3.28 -2.04
N ALA A 12 -3.83 2.87 -0.77
CA ALA A 12 -2.74 2.13 -0.14
C ALA A 12 -2.46 0.80 -0.86
N LEU A 13 -3.52 0.06 -1.19
CA LEU A 13 -3.42 -1.20 -1.93
C LEU A 13 -2.85 -0.97 -3.33
N LEU A 14 -3.37 0.02 -4.07
CA LEU A 14 -2.93 0.34 -5.41
C LEU A 14 -1.43 0.73 -5.43
N PHE A 15 -1.03 1.63 -4.53
CA PHE A 15 0.36 2.03 -4.36
C PHE A 15 1.28 0.83 -4.12
N VAL A 16 0.91 -0.05 -3.18
CA VAL A 16 1.69 -1.25 -2.86
C VAL A 16 1.76 -2.17 -4.08
N LYS A 17 0.67 -2.37 -4.81
CA LYS A 17 0.67 -3.21 -6.03
C LYS A 17 1.61 -2.66 -7.10
N HIS A 18 1.64 -1.36 -7.33
CA HIS A 18 2.59 -0.75 -8.26
C HIS A 18 4.04 -1.00 -7.81
N ARG A 19 4.34 -0.78 -6.53
CA ARG A 19 5.68 -1.06 -5.98
C ARG A 19 6.09 -2.52 -6.15
N LEU A 20 5.20 -3.47 -5.83
CA LEU A 20 5.46 -4.91 -5.99
C LEU A 20 5.60 -5.32 -7.46
N THR A 21 4.94 -4.61 -8.38
CA THR A 21 5.01 -4.90 -9.82
C THR A 21 6.27 -4.31 -10.46
N GLY A 22 6.78 -3.20 -9.93
CA GLY A 22 8.02 -2.55 -10.41
C GLY A 22 9.31 -3.29 -10.06
N PHE A 23 9.27 -4.39 -9.31
CA PHE A 23 10.46 -5.22 -9.11
C PHE A 23 10.86 -5.90 -10.42
N ALA A 24 12.16 -5.87 -10.73
CA ALA A 24 12.72 -6.65 -11.82
C ALA A 24 12.40 -8.15 -11.65
N HIS A 25 12.35 -8.87 -12.77
CA HIS A 25 12.00 -10.30 -12.76
C HIS A 25 12.86 -11.09 -11.77
N GLY A 26 12.22 -11.89 -10.92
CA GLY A 26 12.89 -12.69 -9.89
C GLY A 26 13.29 -11.94 -8.61
N MET A 27 13.31 -10.60 -8.60
CA MET A 27 13.82 -9.81 -7.45
C MET A 27 12.85 -9.69 -6.28
N LEU A 28 11.55 -9.96 -6.49
CA LEU A 28 10.56 -9.89 -5.42
C LEU A 28 10.81 -10.94 -4.32
N LYS A 29 11.28 -12.14 -4.67
CA LYS A 29 11.51 -13.22 -3.69
C LYS A 29 12.70 -12.92 -2.76
N PRO A 30 13.90 -12.53 -3.26
CA PRO A 30 14.99 -12.06 -2.42
C PRO A 30 14.59 -10.88 -1.53
N TRP A 31 13.91 -9.88 -2.08
CA TRP A 31 13.47 -8.71 -1.31
C TRP A 31 12.50 -9.10 -0.18
N ALA A 32 11.57 -10.00 -0.46
CA ALA A 32 10.65 -10.51 0.55
C ALA A 32 11.39 -11.20 1.71
N LEU A 33 12.40 -12.02 1.40
CA LEU A 33 13.21 -12.70 2.40
C LEU A 33 13.99 -11.72 3.27
N GLU A 34 14.67 -10.75 2.66
CA GLU A 34 15.45 -9.72 3.34
C GLU A 34 14.62 -8.92 4.36
N HIS A 35 13.37 -8.62 4.01
CA HIS A 35 12.47 -7.83 4.85
C HIS A 35 11.54 -8.68 5.75
N GLY A 36 11.76 -10.00 5.79
CA GLY A 36 10.95 -10.94 6.59
C GLY A 36 9.48 -10.99 6.17
N MET A 37 9.20 -10.80 4.88
CA MET A 37 7.86 -10.82 4.27
C MET A 37 7.55 -12.19 3.68
N ASN A 38 6.29 -12.59 3.73
CA ASN A 38 5.84 -13.82 3.08
C ASN A 38 5.70 -13.60 1.57
N TYR A 39 6.61 -14.20 0.79
CA TYR A 39 6.61 -14.09 -0.68
C TYR A 39 5.27 -14.45 -1.33
N SER A 40 4.64 -15.57 -0.92
CA SER A 40 3.34 -16.00 -1.46
C SER A 40 2.24 -14.98 -1.19
N MET A 41 2.27 -14.33 -0.02
CA MET A 41 1.32 -13.27 0.32
C MET A 41 1.52 -12.03 -0.57
N LEU A 42 2.77 -11.66 -0.87
CA LEU A 42 3.05 -10.54 -1.79
C LEU A 42 2.58 -10.85 -3.22
N VAL A 43 2.80 -12.07 -3.70
CA VAL A 43 2.31 -12.53 -5.01
C VAL A 43 0.78 -12.52 -5.05
N ASN A 44 0.12 -12.98 -4.00
CA ASN A 44 -1.35 -12.94 -3.91
C ASN A 44 -1.88 -11.50 -3.88
N LEU A 45 -1.22 -10.61 -3.14
CA LEU A 45 -1.59 -9.20 -3.07
C LEU A 45 -1.43 -8.51 -4.43
N LYS A 46 -0.31 -8.76 -5.11
CA LYS A 46 -0.03 -8.25 -6.46
C LYS A 46 -1.08 -8.69 -7.48
N ASN A 47 -1.53 -9.96 -7.41
CA ASN A 47 -2.41 -10.58 -8.39
C ASN A 47 -3.90 -10.59 -7.98
N ASP A 48 -4.31 -9.73 -7.04
CA ASP A 48 -5.71 -9.62 -6.58
C ASP A 48 -6.31 -10.91 -6.01
N LYS A 49 -5.48 -11.82 -5.48
CA LYS A 49 -5.91 -13.09 -4.87
C LYS A 49 -6.20 -12.99 -3.37
N ILE A 50 -6.23 -11.78 -2.81
CA ILE A 50 -6.56 -11.54 -1.40
C ILE A 50 -8.02 -11.08 -1.31
N HIS A 51 -8.87 -11.91 -0.72
CA HIS A 51 -10.31 -11.66 -0.60
C HIS A 51 -10.73 -10.86 0.64
N LYS A 52 -9.83 -10.70 1.62
CA LYS A 52 -10.11 -9.98 2.87
C LYS A 52 -9.19 -8.77 2.99
N GLN A 53 -9.67 -7.68 3.59
CA GLN A 53 -8.82 -6.54 3.85
C GLN A 53 -7.67 -6.93 4.80
N THR A 54 -6.43 -6.57 4.44
CA THR A 54 -5.20 -6.91 5.18
C THR A 54 -4.46 -5.64 5.64
N PRO A 55 -5.07 -4.84 6.54
CA PRO A 55 -4.55 -3.52 6.90
C PRO A 55 -3.15 -3.57 7.52
N LEU A 56 -2.83 -4.59 8.33
CA LEU A 56 -1.51 -4.73 8.95
C LEU A 56 -0.43 -5.10 7.92
N LEU A 57 -0.78 -5.88 6.90
CA LEU A 57 0.14 -6.20 5.80
C LEU A 57 0.45 -4.95 4.99
N LEU A 58 -0.59 -4.17 4.64
CA LEU A 58 -0.44 -2.91 3.93
C LEU A 58 0.34 -1.89 4.77
N GLN A 59 0.07 -1.75 6.07
CA GLN A 59 0.83 -0.88 6.96
C GLN A 59 2.32 -1.24 6.93
N ARG A 60 2.65 -2.52 7.05
CA ARG A 60 4.04 -2.99 7.00
C ARG A 60 4.70 -2.69 5.66
N LEU A 61 4.01 -2.95 4.55
CA LEU A 61 4.51 -2.67 3.20
C LEU A 61 4.70 -1.16 2.96
N LEU A 62 3.75 -0.33 3.39
CA LEU A 62 3.87 1.13 3.34
C LEU A 62 5.11 1.59 4.12
N GLY A 63 5.34 1.06 5.33
CA GLY A 63 6.52 1.35 6.13
C GLY A 63 7.82 0.98 5.39
N LEU A 64 7.89 -0.22 4.79
CA LEU A 64 9.03 -0.65 3.97
C LEU A 64 9.26 0.23 2.74
N PHE A 65 8.21 0.88 2.22
CA PHE A 65 8.31 1.85 1.13
C PHE A 65 8.48 3.31 1.60
N GLY A 66 8.77 3.53 2.88
CA GLY A 66 9.07 4.85 3.45
C GLY A 66 7.86 5.65 3.94
N PHE A 67 6.70 5.00 4.09
CA PHE A 67 5.46 5.62 4.57
C PHE A 67 5.04 5.02 5.91
N GLU A 68 5.44 5.66 7.00
CA GLU A 68 4.92 5.33 8.33
C GLU A 68 3.43 5.67 8.41
N THR A 69 2.63 4.65 8.72
CA THR A 69 1.18 4.79 8.79
C THR A 69 0.59 4.11 10.01
N SER A 70 -0.57 4.60 10.46
CA SER A 70 -1.41 3.94 11.45
C SER A 70 -2.76 3.55 10.83
N PRO A 71 -3.09 2.25 10.72
CA PRO A 71 -4.38 1.83 10.20
C PRO A 71 -5.48 2.12 11.21
N MET A 72 -6.58 2.68 10.72
CA MET A 72 -7.76 2.99 11.52
C MET A 72 -8.97 2.37 10.83
N ARG A 73 -9.74 1.60 11.58
CA ARG A 73 -11.01 1.06 11.09
C ARG A 73 -12.07 2.15 11.09
N ILE A 74 -12.79 2.29 10.00
CA ILE A 74 -13.89 3.25 9.84
C ILE A 74 -15.12 2.54 9.27
N GLN A 75 -16.23 3.25 9.23
CA GLN A 75 -17.42 2.88 8.46
C GLN A 75 -17.52 3.83 7.26
N ALA A 76 -17.59 3.27 6.06
CA ALA A 76 -17.86 4.01 4.82
C ALA A 76 -19.06 3.37 4.14
N ASP A 77 -20.11 4.14 3.87
CA ASP A 77 -21.36 3.66 3.26
C ASP A 77 -21.97 2.43 3.97
N GLY A 78 -21.89 2.41 5.31
CA GLY A 78 -22.38 1.29 6.14
C GLY A 78 -21.51 0.03 6.11
N VAL A 79 -20.39 0.05 5.40
CA VAL A 79 -19.45 -1.08 5.30
C VAL A 79 -18.18 -0.79 6.12
N PRO A 80 -17.74 -1.72 6.99
CA PRO A 80 -16.46 -1.58 7.68
C PRO A 80 -15.29 -1.60 6.69
N THR A 81 -14.43 -0.58 6.76
CA THR A 81 -13.21 -0.47 5.96
C THR A 81 -12.07 0.10 6.79
N TYR A 82 -10.91 0.33 6.17
CA TYR A 82 -9.75 0.95 6.81
C TYR A 82 -9.31 2.21 6.06
N VAL A 83 -8.72 3.13 6.81
CA VAL A 83 -7.90 4.24 6.29
C VAL A 83 -6.54 4.20 6.98
N PHE A 84 -5.55 4.80 6.35
CA PHE A 84 -4.20 4.90 6.90
C PHE A 84 -3.88 6.35 7.21
N LEU A 85 -3.65 6.64 8.50
CA LEU A 85 -3.21 7.95 8.94
C LEU A 85 -1.71 8.08 8.72
N LEU A 86 -1.30 9.12 8.01
CA LEU A 86 0.10 9.51 7.82
C LEU A 86 0.51 10.58 8.84
N LYS A 87 1.82 10.68 9.07
CA LYS A 87 2.42 11.58 10.05
C LYS A 87 2.12 13.06 9.78
N ASP A 88 2.20 13.49 8.52
CA ASP A 88 2.03 14.90 8.14
C ASP A 88 1.57 15.09 6.68
N LYS A 89 1.16 16.33 6.35
CA LYS A 89 0.69 16.72 5.02
C LYS A 89 1.75 16.55 3.93
N ARG A 90 3.03 16.69 4.26
CA ARG A 90 4.13 16.53 3.30
C ARG A 90 4.23 15.07 2.86
N THR A 91 4.08 14.15 3.80
CA THR A 91 4.09 12.70 3.58
C THR A 91 2.90 12.29 2.72
N VAL A 92 1.70 12.82 2.98
CA VAL A 92 0.51 12.60 2.15
C VAL A 92 0.73 13.10 0.72
N LYS A 93 1.30 14.30 0.56
CA LYS A 93 1.61 14.87 -0.75
C LYS A 93 2.61 13.99 -1.51
N ALA A 94 3.68 13.55 -0.86
CA ALA A 94 4.67 12.66 -1.47
C ALA A 94 4.05 11.31 -1.89
N PHE A 95 3.20 10.72 -1.05
CA PHE A 95 2.47 9.50 -1.38
C PHE A 95 1.61 9.68 -2.64
N ARG A 96 0.78 10.73 -2.67
CA ARG A 96 -0.12 11.00 -3.80
C ARG A 96 0.65 11.29 -5.09
N GLN A 97 1.76 12.02 -5.00
CA GLN A 97 2.61 12.29 -6.17
C GLN A 97 3.21 11.01 -6.75
N GLN A 98 3.70 10.10 -5.89
CA GLN A 98 4.21 8.81 -6.36
C GLN A 98 3.11 7.93 -6.95
N LEU A 99 1.92 7.91 -6.35
CA LEU A 99 0.78 7.15 -6.88
C LEU A 99 0.36 7.67 -8.26
N GLN A 100 0.22 8.99 -8.42
CA GLN A 100 -0.09 9.62 -9.69
C GLN A 100 0.96 9.33 -10.77
N PHE A 101 2.24 9.29 -10.40
CA PHE A 101 3.31 8.93 -11.33
C PHE A 101 3.15 7.49 -11.84
N PHE A 102 2.74 6.55 -10.99
CA PHE A 102 2.48 5.17 -11.42
C PHE A 102 1.26 5.07 -12.35
N ASP A 103 0.18 5.80 -12.07
CA ASP A 103 -1.01 5.82 -12.94
C ASP A 103 -0.72 6.45 -14.31
N ALA A 104 0.15 7.46 -14.37
CA ALA A 104 0.53 8.13 -15.61
C ALA A 104 1.51 7.32 -16.48
N THR A 105 2.09 6.24 -15.94
CA THR A 105 3.07 5.40 -16.66
C THR A 105 2.48 4.00 -16.83
N PRO A 106 1.69 3.74 -17.89
CA PRO A 106 1.24 2.38 -18.16
C PRO A 106 2.49 1.53 -18.43
N ASN A 107 2.68 0.49 -17.60
CA ASN A 107 3.78 -0.47 -17.73
C ASN A 107 3.91 -0.89 -19.20
N THR A 108 5.01 -0.47 -19.83
CA THR A 108 5.39 -0.86 -21.19
C THR A 108 6.07 -2.22 -21.16
#